data_AF-A0A8W8KR73-F1
#
_entry.id   AF-A0A8W8KR73-F1
#
_cell.length_a   1.000
_cell.length_b   1.000
_cell.length_c   1.000
_cell.angle_alpha   90.00
_cell.angle_beta   90.00
_cell.angle_gamma   90.00
#
_symmetry.space_group_name_H-M   'P 1'
#
loop_
_entity.id
_entity.type
_entity.pdbx_description
1 polymer ?
#
loop_
_entity_poly.entity_id
_entity_poly.type
_entity_poly.pdbx_seq_one_letter_code
_entity_poly.pdbx_strand_id
1 'polypeptide(L)'
;ECLPCLHNCPPYQGKLKQDADDMCMICFTEALSAAPAIQLHCKHVFHLHCSRNILEKGWVGPRITFGFSLCPICKNPIDHSVLKELLKPIRDLFSDVKRKALMRLEYEGLHKAEAITTPGARFYKDPAGFAMDRYAYYVCYKCKKAYNGGEARCDDQIGVAEDYDPRELVCGGCSDVSRAQMCPKHGTDFLEYKCRYCCSVAVFFCFGTTHFCNACHDDFQRVTSIAKTELPHCPAGPRGKQLEGEECPLHVQHPPTGEEFALGCGVCRNAHTF
;
A
#
# COMPACT_ATOMS: atom_id res chain seq x y z
N GLU A 1 3.71 -6.07 32.81
CA GLU A 1 5.07 -6.30 33.33
C GLU A 1 5.80 -4.97 33.37
N CYS A 2 6.62 -4.75 34.41
CA CYS A 2 7.44 -3.55 34.52
C CYS A 2 8.69 -3.68 33.66
N LEU A 3 9.21 -2.56 33.15
CA LEU A 3 10.48 -2.51 32.45
C LEU A 3 11.62 -2.97 33.40
N PRO A 4 12.55 -3.85 32.98
CA PRO A 4 13.71 -4.17 33.80
C PRO A 4 14.60 -2.95 33.99
N CYS A 5 15.39 -2.93 35.07
CA CYS A 5 16.32 -1.83 35.31
C CYS A 5 17.37 -1.77 34.18
N LEU A 6 17.41 -0.65 33.45
CA LEU A 6 18.30 -0.47 32.30
C LEU A 6 19.79 -0.28 32.70
N HIS A 7 20.07 -0.03 33.98
CA HIS A 7 21.43 -0.08 34.54
C HIS A 7 21.86 -1.51 34.93
N ASN A 8 21.07 -2.53 34.58
CA ASN A 8 21.32 -3.94 34.87
C ASN A 8 21.48 -4.25 36.37
N CYS A 9 20.70 -3.57 37.23
CA CYS A 9 20.74 -3.79 38.67
C CYS A 9 20.15 -5.16 39.08
N PRO A 10 20.69 -5.83 40.12
CA PRO A 10 20.09 -7.04 40.70
C PRO A 10 18.63 -6.81 41.15
N PRO A 11 17.74 -7.83 41.10
CA PRO A 11 17.99 -9.25 40.82
C PRO A 11 17.92 -9.62 39.33
N TYR A 12 17.87 -8.64 38.42
CA TYR A 12 17.79 -8.92 36.99
C TYR A 12 19.10 -9.56 36.49
N GLN A 13 19.04 -10.82 36.02
CA GLN A 13 20.19 -11.60 35.55
C GLN A 13 20.23 -11.77 34.01
N GLY A 14 19.40 -11.02 33.27
CA GLY A 14 19.33 -11.11 31.81
C GLY A 14 20.28 -10.14 31.11
N LYS A 15 20.85 -10.53 29.96
CA LYS A 15 21.60 -9.59 29.11
C LYS A 15 20.62 -8.61 28.46
N LEU A 16 20.71 -7.33 28.85
CA LEU A 16 19.98 -6.25 28.18
C LEU A 16 20.49 -6.09 26.73
N LYS A 17 19.58 -5.77 25.80
CA LYS A 17 19.96 -5.39 24.43
C LYS A 17 20.34 -3.92 24.31
N GLN A 18 19.84 -3.09 25.24
CA GLN A 18 20.04 -1.66 25.34
C GLN A 18 20.12 -1.25 26.81
N ASP A 19 20.93 -0.26 27.14
CA ASP A 19 21.07 0.30 28.49
C ASP A 19 20.33 1.63 28.67
N ALA A 20 20.56 2.31 29.79
CA ALA A 20 19.87 3.53 30.18
C ALA A 20 20.32 4.77 29.39
N ASP A 21 21.56 4.76 28.90
CA ASP A 21 22.23 5.89 28.24
C ASP A 21 22.11 5.78 26.72
N ASP A 22 21.76 4.59 26.20
CA ASP A 22 21.37 4.40 24.80
C ASP A 22 20.26 5.39 24.38
N MET A 23 20.41 5.92 23.17
CA MET A 23 19.43 6.82 22.56
C MET A 23 18.19 6.06 22.10
N CYS A 24 17.01 6.65 22.27
CA CYS A 24 15.81 6.07 21.68
C CYS A 24 15.88 6.14 20.15
N MET A 25 15.92 4.98 19.49
CA MET A 25 16.01 4.84 18.03
C MET A 25 14.70 5.19 17.27
N ILE A 26 13.82 6.00 17.88
CA ILE A 26 12.65 6.62 17.24
C ILE A 26 12.81 8.15 17.22
N CYS A 27 13.11 8.78 18.37
CA CYS A 27 13.32 10.22 18.41
C CYS A 27 14.74 10.63 18.04
N PHE A 28 15.74 9.78 18.31
CA PHE A 28 17.16 10.04 18.13
C PHE A 28 17.73 11.25 18.90
N THR A 29 16.95 11.85 19.80
CA THR A 29 17.31 13.09 20.51
C THR A 29 17.49 12.92 22.01
N GLU A 30 16.92 11.88 22.61
CA GLU A 30 16.94 11.67 24.06
C GLU A 30 17.32 10.22 24.41
N ALA A 31 18.03 10.06 25.54
CA ALA A 31 18.38 8.76 26.12
C ALA A 31 17.11 8.02 26.59
N LEU A 32 17.16 6.69 26.65
CA LEU A 32 16.04 5.86 27.09
C LEU A 32 15.59 6.17 28.53
N SER A 33 16.52 6.57 29.39
CA SER A 33 16.26 6.98 30.78
C SER A 33 15.53 8.33 30.92
N ALA A 34 15.52 9.18 29.89
CA ALA A 34 14.99 10.54 29.97
C ALA A 34 13.46 10.62 29.98
N ALA A 35 12.75 9.54 29.66
CA ALA A 35 11.29 9.48 29.65
C ALA A 35 10.77 8.05 29.88
N PRO A 36 9.47 7.85 30.20
CA PRO A 36 8.90 6.52 30.34
C PRO A 36 9.14 5.64 29.11
N ALA A 37 9.78 4.49 29.32
CA ALA A 37 10.15 3.56 28.26
C ALA A 37 9.47 2.19 28.42
N ILE A 38 9.35 1.47 27.32
CA ILE A 38 8.80 0.11 27.26
C ILE A 38 9.77 -0.82 26.55
N GLN A 39 9.85 -2.07 26.99
CA GLN A 39 10.57 -3.13 26.30
C GLN A 39 9.58 -3.90 25.43
N LEU A 40 9.75 -3.83 24.11
CA LEU A 40 8.93 -4.60 23.18
C LEU A 40 9.17 -6.11 23.34
N HIS A 41 8.28 -6.93 22.79
CA HIS A 41 8.46 -8.39 22.78
C HIS A 41 9.83 -8.83 22.20
N CYS A 42 10.35 -8.12 21.20
CA CYS A 42 11.67 -8.37 20.60
C CYS A 42 12.88 -7.96 21.47
N LYS A 43 12.62 -7.49 22.70
CA LYS A 43 13.58 -7.05 23.73
C LYS A 43 14.28 -5.72 23.48
N HIS A 44 13.93 -4.99 22.42
CA HIS A 44 14.37 -3.61 22.23
C HIS A 44 13.49 -2.64 23.01
N VAL A 45 14.10 -1.54 23.46
CA VAL A 45 13.52 -0.55 24.35
C VAL A 45 13.37 0.78 23.61
N PHE A 46 12.21 1.42 23.79
CA PHE A 46 11.87 2.72 23.21
C PHE A 46 11.04 3.52 24.21
N HIS A 47 11.04 4.85 24.09
CA HIS A 47 10.08 5.65 24.84
C HIS A 47 8.65 5.26 24.47
N LEU A 48 7.77 5.23 25.46
CA LEU A 48 6.37 4.89 25.28
C LEU A 48 5.68 5.88 24.34
N HIS A 49 5.89 7.19 24.54
CA HIS A 49 5.29 8.21 23.67
C HIS A 49 5.81 8.11 22.23
N CYS A 50 7.10 7.81 22.02
CA CYS A 50 7.67 7.59 20.70
C CYS A 50 7.00 6.42 19.98
N SER A 51 6.83 5.29 20.69
CA SER A 51 6.19 4.09 20.18
C SER A 51 4.70 4.30 19.86
N ARG A 52 3.99 5.13 20.63
CA ARG A 52 2.60 5.51 20.34
C ARG A 52 2.52 6.42 19.12
N ASN A 53 3.33 7.48 19.08
CA ASN A 53 3.31 8.47 18.02
C ASN A 53 3.57 7.86 16.63
N ILE A 54 4.52 6.91 16.51
CA ILE A 54 4.76 6.23 15.22
C ILE A 54 3.57 5.38 14.78
N LEU A 55 2.90 4.69 15.71
CA LEU A 55 1.72 3.87 15.41
C LEU A 55 0.48 4.72 15.08
N GLU A 56 0.31 5.85 15.77
CA GLU A 56 -0.79 6.81 15.53
C GLU A 56 -0.61 7.56 14.21
N LYS A 57 0.63 7.91 13.82
CA LYS A 57 0.93 8.56 12.54
C LYS A 57 0.74 7.64 11.33
N GLY A 58 1.02 6.35 11.47
CA GLY A 58 0.86 5.39 10.39
C GLY A 58 1.96 5.48 9.32
N TRP A 59 1.58 5.25 8.07
CA TRP A 59 2.48 5.32 6.91
C TRP A 59 2.49 6.72 6.28
N VAL A 60 3.56 7.01 5.54
CA VAL A 60 3.69 8.24 4.75
C VAL A 60 3.24 7.97 3.31
N GLY A 61 2.57 8.95 2.71
CA GLY A 61 2.06 8.88 1.34
C GLY A 61 0.72 8.13 1.20
N PRO A 62 0.20 8.03 -0.03
CA PRO A 62 -1.12 7.45 -0.29
C PRO A 62 -1.13 5.92 -0.21
N ARG A 63 -0.02 5.28 -0.61
CA ARG A 63 0.13 3.81 -0.61
C ARG A 63 0.26 3.29 0.81
N ILE A 64 -0.58 2.32 1.17
CA ILE A 64 -0.50 1.61 2.44
C ILE A 64 0.83 0.85 2.51
N THR A 65 1.63 1.18 3.51
CA THR A 65 2.83 0.42 3.89
C THR A 65 2.81 0.15 5.40
N PHE A 66 3.56 -0.85 5.86
CA PHE A 66 3.52 -1.28 7.26
C PHE A 66 4.86 -1.16 7.99
N GLY A 67 5.86 -0.53 7.37
CA GLY A 67 7.20 -0.37 7.95
C GLY A 67 7.19 0.34 9.31
N PHE A 68 6.27 1.29 9.52
CA PHE A 68 6.08 2.02 10.78
C PHE A 68 5.68 1.13 11.96
N SER A 69 5.13 -0.06 11.69
CA SER A 69 4.72 -1.05 12.71
C SER A 69 5.82 -2.05 13.05
N LEU A 70 7.02 -1.90 12.48
CA LEU A 70 8.17 -2.76 12.73
C LEU A 70 9.18 -2.07 13.65
N CYS A 71 9.86 -2.86 14.48
CA CYS A 71 10.92 -2.38 15.37
C CYS A 71 12.03 -1.69 14.56
N PRO A 72 12.38 -0.42 14.84
CA PRO A 72 13.43 0.31 14.11
C PRO A 72 14.78 -0.42 14.06
N ILE A 73 15.10 -1.22 15.08
CA ILE A 73 16.38 -1.91 15.23
C ILE A 73 16.38 -3.26 14.48
N CYS A 74 15.47 -4.17 14.82
CA CYS A 74 15.51 -5.57 14.31
C CYS A 74 14.42 -5.91 13.29
N LYS A 75 13.52 -4.98 12.97
CA LYS A 75 12.40 -5.14 12.03
C LYS A 75 11.35 -6.19 12.42
N ASN A 76 11.45 -6.82 13.58
CA ASN A 76 10.34 -7.61 14.15
C ASN A 76 9.12 -6.72 14.43
N PRO A 77 7.88 -7.22 14.32
CA PRO A 77 6.68 -6.44 14.62
C PRO A 77 6.73 -5.81 16.01
N ILE A 78 6.29 -4.55 16.11
CA ILE A 78 6.10 -3.88 17.40
C ILE A 78 4.97 -4.60 18.13
N ASP A 79 5.26 -5.04 19.35
CA ASP A 79 4.28 -5.70 20.20
C ASP A 79 4.57 -5.40 21.68
N HIS A 80 3.55 -4.85 22.35
CA HIS A 80 3.55 -4.59 23.78
C HIS A 80 2.10 -4.44 24.26
N SER A 81 1.81 -4.88 25.48
CA SER A 81 0.45 -4.88 26.05
C SER A 81 -0.22 -3.51 26.05
N VAL A 82 0.50 -2.45 26.40
CA VAL A 82 -0.01 -1.06 26.43
C VAL A 82 -0.28 -0.47 25.03
N LEU A 83 0.21 -1.11 23.97
CA LEU A 83 0.02 -0.68 22.58
C LEU A 83 -1.08 -1.47 21.88
N LYS A 84 -1.71 -2.46 22.54
CA LYS A 84 -2.67 -3.39 21.92
C LYS A 84 -3.81 -2.69 21.18
N GLU A 85 -4.39 -1.65 21.78
CA GLU A 85 -5.50 -0.91 21.17
C GLU A 85 -5.07 -0.17 19.88
N LEU A 86 -3.85 0.36 19.83
CA LEU A 86 -3.29 0.97 18.62
C LEU A 86 -2.93 -0.09 17.57
N LEU A 87 -2.39 -1.23 18.01
CA LEU A 87 -1.92 -2.30 17.12
C LEU A 87 -3.08 -3.07 16.48
N LYS A 88 -4.23 -3.18 17.14
CA LYS A 88 -5.39 -3.94 16.63
C LYS A 88 -5.84 -3.47 15.24
N PRO A 89 -6.21 -2.19 15.00
CA PRO A 89 -6.65 -1.75 13.68
C PRO A 89 -5.54 -1.87 12.62
N ILE A 90 -4.27 -1.70 12.99
CA ILE A 90 -3.12 -1.88 12.08
C ILE A 90 -3.02 -3.34 11.62
N ARG A 91 -3.17 -4.29 12.54
CA ARG A 91 -3.14 -5.74 12.25
C ARG A 91 -4.34 -6.19 11.43
N ASP A 92 -5.52 -5.62 11.71
CA ASP A 92 -6.75 -5.87 10.94
C ASP A 92 -6.55 -5.40 9.48
N LEU A 93 -6.01 -4.19 9.28
CA LEU A 93 -5.68 -3.65 7.95
C LEU A 93 -4.60 -4.47 7.23
N PHE A 94 -3.51 -4.84 7.93
CA PHE A 94 -2.45 -5.69 7.37
C PHE A 94 -3.02 -7.02 6.87
N SER A 95 -3.88 -7.65 7.66
CA SER A 95 -4.51 -8.93 7.31
C SER A 95 -5.44 -8.81 6.11
N ASP A 96 -6.22 -7.72 6.03
CA ASP A 96 -7.10 -7.47 4.88
C ASP A 96 -6.30 -7.24 3.58
N VAL A 97 -5.28 -6.37 3.63
CA VAL A 97 -4.41 -6.09 2.47
C VAL A 97 -3.66 -7.35 2.03
N LYS A 98 -3.07 -8.10 2.97
CA LYS A 98 -2.38 -9.36 2.69
C LYS A 98 -3.28 -10.38 2.01
N ARG A 99 -4.51 -10.55 2.51
CA ARG A 99 -5.51 -11.46 1.94
C ARG A 99 -5.89 -11.06 0.51
N LYS A 100 -6.16 -9.77 0.27
CA LYS A 100 -6.50 -9.27 -1.07
C LYS A 100 -5.33 -9.40 -2.05
N ALA A 101 -4.11 -9.09 -1.61
CA ALA A 101 -2.90 -9.19 -2.42
C ALA A 101 -2.62 -10.64 -2.85
N LEU A 102 -2.71 -11.59 -1.91
CA LEU A 102 -2.57 -13.01 -2.20
C LEU A 102 -3.64 -13.51 -3.18
N MET A 103 -4.90 -13.15 -2.94
CA MET A 103 -5.98 -13.51 -3.85
C MET A 103 -5.73 -12.99 -5.27
N ARG A 104 -5.28 -11.73 -5.39
CA ARG A 104 -4.92 -11.16 -6.70
C ARG A 104 -3.77 -11.92 -7.36
N LEU A 105 -2.73 -12.26 -6.59
CA LEU A 105 -1.58 -13.03 -7.07
C LEU A 105 -1.98 -14.42 -7.61
N GLU A 106 -2.90 -15.10 -6.91
CA GLU A 106 -3.42 -16.41 -7.32
C GLU A 106 -4.20 -16.32 -8.62
N TYR A 107 -5.10 -15.34 -8.73
CA TYR A 107 -5.94 -15.11 -9.92
C TYR A 107 -5.12 -14.65 -11.15
N GLU A 108 -3.98 -14.00 -10.94
CA GLU A 108 -3.02 -13.69 -12.01
C GLU A 108 -2.11 -14.87 -12.37
N GLY A 109 -2.21 -16.01 -11.67
CA GLY A 109 -1.31 -17.16 -11.89
C GLY A 109 0.13 -16.95 -11.42
N LEU A 110 0.42 -15.82 -10.77
CA LEU A 110 1.79 -15.42 -10.37
C LEU A 110 2.26 -16.03 -9.05
N HIS A 111 1.42 -16.82 -8.38
CA HIS A 111 1.79 -17.59 -7.19
C HIS A 111 2.88 -18.65 -7.46
N LYS A 112 3.18 -18.94 -8.74
CA LYS A 112 4.26 -19.82 -9.20
C LYS A 112 5.46 -19.07 -9.79
N ALA A 113 5.54 -17.75 -9.65
CA ALA A 113 6.64 -16.96 -10.19
C ALA A 113 7.99 -17.41 -9.61
N GLU A 114 9.06 -17.29 -10.40
CA GLU A 114 10.42 -17.67 -9.98
C GLU A 114 10.86 -16.97 -8.69
N ALA A 115 10.40 -15.74 -8.47
CA ALA A 115 10.64 -14.99 -7.24
C ALA A 115 10.17 -15.72 -5.97
N ILE A 116 9.22 -16.65 -6.09
CA ILE A 116 8.64 -17.46 -5.00
C ILE A 116 9.20 -18.88 -5.01
N THR A 117 9.39 -19.48 -6.18
CA THR A 117 9.73 -20.90 -6.31
C THR A 117 11.23 -21.18 -6.29
N THR A 118 12.07 -20.20 -6.63
CA THR A 118 13.52 -20.40 -6.78
C THR A 118 14.27 -20.23 -5.46
N PRO A 119 15.01 -21.24 -4.98
CA PRO A 119 15.86 -21.11 -3.79
C PRO A 119 16.86 -19.96 -3.94
N GLY A 120 16.96 -19.10 -2.93
CA GLY A 120 17.82 -17.91 -2.93
C GLY A 120 17.16 -16.63 -3.46
N ALA A 121 15.96 -16.72 -4.05
CA ALA A 121 15.18 -15.53 -4.38
C ALA A 121 14.67 -14.80 -3.12
N ARG A 122 14.47 -13.48 -3.22
CA ARG A 122 14.04 -12.61 -2.11
C ARG A 122 12.76 -13.10 -1.41
N PHE A 123 11.82 -13.67 -2.17
CA PHE A 123 10.54 -14.15 -1.67
C PHE A 123 10.40 -15.67 -1.75
N TYR A 124 11.52 -16.41 -1.71
CA TYR A 124 11.49 -17.86 -1.74
C TYR A 124 10.58 -18.43 -0.64
N LYS A 125 9.55 -19.19 -1.03
CA LYS A 125 8.49 -19.72 -0.15
C LYS A 125 7.69 -18.65 0.60
N ASP A 126 7.68 -17.40 0.12
CA ASP A 126 6.91 -16.29 0.68
C ASP A 126 6.03 -15.59 -0.38
N PRO A 127 4.97 -16.25 -0.87
CA PRO A 127 4.04 -15.64 -1.83
C PRO A 127 3.36 -14.39 -1.28
N ALA A 128 3.18 -14.30 0.05
CA ALA A 128 2.52 -13.17 0.66
C ALA A 128 3.42 -11.93 0.69
N GLY A 129 4.70 -12.10 1.02
CA GLY A 129 5.70 -11.04 0.88
C GLY A 129 5.80 -10.56 -0.56
N PHE A 130 5.83 -11.48 -1.52
CA PHE A 130 5.86 -11.12 -2.95
C PHE A 130 4.61 -10.32 -3.36
N ALA A 131 3.42 -10.75 -2.97
CA ALA A 131 2.17 -10.05 -3.29
C ALA A 131 2.10 -8.64 -2.66
N MET A 132 2.53 -8.51 -1.40
CA MET A 132 2.54 -7.23 -0.68
C MET A 132 3.59 -6.24 -1.22
N ASP A 133 4.71 -6.74 -1.75
CA ASP A 133 5.73 -5.94 -2.43
C ASP A 133 5.25 -5.52 -3.83
N ARG A 134 4.59 -6.42 -4.56
CA ARG A 134 4.15 -6.23 -5.95
C ARG A 134 2.95 -5.31 -6.12
N TYR A 135 1.95 -5.36 -5.25
CA TYR A 135 0.71 -4.60 -5.44
C TYR A 135 0.62 -3.37 -4.54
N ALA A 136 0.07 -2.28 -5.09
CA ALA A 136 -0.24 -1.08 -4.34
C ALA A 136 -1.69 -1.11 -3.85
N TYR A 137 -1.88 -0.81 -2.56
CA TYR A 137 -3.19 -0.68 -1.93
C TYR A 137 -3.33 0.68 -1.26
N TYR A 138 -4.56 1.19 -1.25
CA TYR A 138 -4.93 2.52 -0.75
C TYR A 138 -6.18 2.41 0.11
N VAL A 139 -6.38 3.34 1.05
CA VAL A 139 -7.58 3.40 1.89
C VAL A 139 -8.62 4.28 1.22
N CYS A 140 -9.79 3.73 0.89
CA CYS A 140 -10.86 4.53 0.32
C CYS A 140 -11.38 5.54 1.35
N TYR A 141 -11.45 6.81 0.98
CA TYR A 141 -11.96 7.87 1.83
C TYR A 141 -13.40 7.66 2.26
N LYS A 142 -14.27 7.15 1.36
CA LYS A 142 -15.70 7.00 1.63
C LYS A 142 -16.01 5.79 2.51
N CYS A 143 -15.58 4.59 2.11
CA CYS A 143 -15.95 3.34 2.80
C CYS A 143 -14.88 2.82 3.78
N LYS A 144 -13.70 3.46 3.84
CA LYS A 144 -12.55 3.09 4.69
C LYS A 144 -11.95 1.70 4.41
N LYS A 145 -12.38 0.99 3.35
CA LYS A 145 -11.80 -0.28 2.92
C LYS A 145 -10.54 -0.06 2.10
N ALA A 146 -9.59 -0.99 2.20
CA ALA A 146 -8.44 -1.04 1.30
C ALA A 146 -8.87 -1.47 -0.12
N TYR A 147 -8.36 -0.82 -1.16
CA TYR A 147 -8.58 -1.20 -2.56
C TYR A 147 -7.26 -1.23 -3.34
N ASN A 148 -7.23 -2.03 -4.41
CA ASN A 148 -6.06 -2.14 -5.27
C ASN A 148 -5.98 -0.95 -6.22
N GLY A 149 -4.79 -0.39 -6.40
CA GLY A 149 -4.52 0.64 -7.40
C GLY A 149 -3.43 0.26 -8.39
N GLY A 150 -3.28 -1.04 -8.68
CA GLY A 150 -2.31 -1.57 -9.63
C GLY A 150 -1.01 -2.09 -8.99
N GLU A 151 0.03 -2.19 -9.82
CA GLU A 151 1.37 -2.62 -9.40
C GLU A 151 2.16 -1.48 -8.74
N ALA A 152 2.88 -1.81 -7.67
CA ALA A 152 3.72 -0.89 -6.92
C ALA A 152 4.81 -0.21 -7.77
N ARG A 153 5.32 -0.89 -8.81
CA ARG A 153 6.36 -0.33 -9.69
C ARG A 153 5.89 0.91 -10.47
N CYS A 154 4.58 1.09 -10.61
CA CYS A 154 4.00 2.29 -11.20
C CYS A 154 4.04 3.48 -10.23
N ASP A 155 4.13 3.23 -8.92
CA ASP A 155 4.27 4.24 -7.86
C ASP A 155 5.73 4.60 -7.58
N ASP A 156 6.63 3.61 -7.55
CA ASP A 156 8.03 3.79 -7.10
C ASP A 156 8.89 4.69 -8.02
N GLN A 157 8.43 5.02 -9.24
CA GLN A 157 9.14 5.91 -10.18
C GLN A 157 8.95 7.40 -9.89
N ILE A 158 8.12 7.74 -8.91
CA ILE A 158 7.75 9.11 -8.61
C ILE A 158 7.94 9.28 -7.10
N GLY A 159 8.78 10.24 -6.69
CA GLY A 159 9.08 10.48 -5.29
C GLY A 159 7.80 10.58 -4.45
N VAL A 160 7.87 10.18 -3.18
CA VAL A 160 6.73 10.21 -2.26
C VAL A 160 6.16 11.63 -2.23
N ALA A 161 5.05 11.86 -2.94
CA ALA A 161 4.28 13.09 -2.80
C ALA A 161 3.69 13.07 -1.39
N GLU A 162 4.35 13.77 -0.46
CA GLU A 162 3.88 13.88 0.93
C GLU A 162 2.54 14.63 0.98
N ASP A 163 2.31 15.54 0.03
CA ASP A 163 1.05 16.27 -0.16
C ASP A 163 0.16 15.58 -1.20
N TYR A 164 -0.82 14.82 -0.71
CA TYR A 164 -1.96 14.36 -1.50
C TYR A 164 -3.25 14.64 -0.71
N ASP A 165 -4.38 14.78 -1.39
CA ASP A 165 -5.68 14.90 -0.72
C ASP A 165 -6.27 13.50 -0.48
N PRO A 166 -6.40 13.03 0.78
CA PRO A 166 -6.98 11.71 1.05
C PRO A 166 -8.41 11.57 0.55
N ARG A 167 -9.14 12.68 0.33
CA ARG A 167 -10.53 12.67 -0.19
C ARG A 167 -10.61 12.17 -1.63
N GLU A 168 -9.51 12.25 -2.36
CA GLU A 168 -9.42 11.81 -3.76
C GLU A 168 -9.10 10.32 -3.88
N LEU A 169 -8.67 9.64 -2.81
CA LEU A 169 -8.51 8.19 -2.79
C LEU A 169 -9.87 7.50 -2.65
N VAL A 170 -10.48 7.16 -3.77
CA VAL A 170 -11.82 6.54 -3.79
C VAL A 170 -11.76 5.25 -4.61
N CYS A 171 -12.17 4.13 -3.99
CA CYS A 171 -12.27 2.84 -4.70
C CYS A 171 -13.35 2.86 -5.77
N GLY A 172 -13.26 2.00 -6.79
CA GLY A 172 -14.22 1.95 -7.90
C GLY A 172 -15.66 1.75 -7.45
N GLY A 173 -15.91 1.00 -6.37
CA GLY A 173 -17.26 0.85 -5.80
C GLY A 173 -17.86 2.14 -5.22
N CYS A 174 -17.03 3.11 -4.85
CA CYS A 174 -17.43 4.40 -4.29
C CYS A 174 -17.34 5.56 -5.29
N SER A 175 -16.79 5.32 -6.48
CA SER A 175 -16.64 6.25 -7.61
C SER A 175 -17.28 5.69 -8.89
N ASP A 176 -18.33 4.88 -8.77
CA ASP A 176 -18.97 4.21 -9.90
C ASP A 176 -19.75 5.18 -10.80
N VAL A 177 -19.05 5.89 -11.69
CA VAL A 177 -19.62 6.86 -12.64
C VAL A 177 -20.30 6.19 -13.84
N SER A 178 -19.98 4.93 -14.14
CA SER A 178 -20.49 4.20 -15.31
C SER A 178 -21.62 3.21 -14.99
N ARG A 179 -22.04 3.09 -13.72
CA ARG A 179 -22.99 2.07 -13.24
C ARG A 179 -22.55 0.67 -13.68
N ALA A 180 -21.30 0.36 -13.37
CA ALA A 180 -20.66 -0.88 -13.80
C ALA A 180 -21.47 -2.10 -13.35
N GLN A 181 -21.47 -3.15 -14.18
CA GLN A 181 -22.10 -4.40 -13.79
C GLN A 181 -21.40 -4.96 -12.54
N MET A 182 -22.20 -5.26 -11.52
CA MET A 182 -21.69 -5.85 -10.29
C MET A 182 -21.17 -7.26 -10.56
N CYS A 183 -20.02 -7.60 -9.99
CA CYS A 183 -19.52 -8.95 -10.06
C CYS A 183 -20.45 -9.89 -9.28
N PRO A 184 -20.94 -11.00 -9.87
CA PRO A 184 -21.78 -11.95 -9.15
C PRO A 184 -21.09 -12.57 -7.92
N LYS A 185 -19.75 -12.70 -7.97
CA LYS A 185 -18.95 -13.28 -6.89
C LYS A 185 -18.48 -12.27 -5.85
N HIS A 186 -18.19 -11.04 -6.27
CA HIS A 186 -17.47 -10.08 -5.43
C HIS A 186 -18.14 -8.70 -5.32
N GLY A 187 -19.35 -8.54 -5.87
CA GLY A 187 -20.05 -7.26 -5.90
C GLY A 187 -19.17 -6.15 -6.49
N THR A 188 -18.91 -5.12 -5.69
CA THR A 188 -18.05 -3.98 -6.03
C THR A 188 -16.71 -3.97 -5.28
N ASP A 189 -16.41 -4.99 -4.47
CA ASP A 189 -15.21 -5.01 -3.61
C ASP A 189 -13.88 -5.00 -4.41
N PHE A 190 -13.90 -5.50 -5.65
CA PHE A 190 -12.78 -5.44 -6.58
C PHE A 190 -13.13 -4.69 -7.87
N LEU A 191 -14.11 -3.79 -7.82
CA LEU A 191 -14.42 -2.94 -8.98
C LEU A 191 -13.27 -1.95 -9.19
N GLU A 192 -12.66 -2.04 -10.37
CA GLU A 192 -11.55 -1.18 -10.80
C GLU A 192 -12.00 -0.30 -11.97
N TYR A 193 -11.39 0.89 -12.05
CA TYR A 193 -11.53 1.79 -13.18
C TYR A 193 -10.19 1.97 -13.87
N LYS A 194 -10.25 2.22 -15.17
CA LYS A 194 -9.11 2.64 -15.97
C LYS A 194 -8.84 4.12 -15.70
N CYS A 195 -7.56 4.51 -15.65
CA CYS A 195 -7.17 5.91 -15.73
C CYS A 195 -7.71 6.51 -17.04
N ARG A 196 -8.42 7.63 -16.96
CA ARG A 196 -8.99 8.29 -18.15
C ARG A 196 -7.93 8.57 -19.21
N TYR A 197 -6.71 8.88 -18.79
CA TYR A 197 -5.63 9.37 -19.64
C TYR A 197 -4.57 8.32 -20.03
N CYS A 198 -4.65 7.07 -19.55
CA CYS A 198 -3.71 6.01 -19.97
C CYS A 198 -4.25 4.59 -19.70
N CYS A 199 -3.54 3.58 -20.18
CA CYS A 199 -3.83 2.17 -19.94
C CYS A 199 -3.25 1.70 -18.60
N SER A 200 -3.70 2.30 -17.50
CA SER A 200 -3.33 1.90 -16.13
C SER A 200 -4.57 1.85 -15.23
N VAL A 201 -4.52 1.07 -14.16
CA VAL A 201 -5.57 1.08 -13.12
C VAL A 201 -5.56 2.43 -12.42
N ALA A 202 -6.76 2.95 -12.13
CA ALA A 202 -6.92 4.21 -11.43
C ALA A 202 -6.68 4.04 -9.92
N VAL A 203 -6.11 5.09 -9.33
CA VAL A 203 -5.85 5.24 -7.89
C VAL A 203 -6.71 6.37 -7.33
N PHE A 204 -6.77 7.51 -8.01
CA PHE A 204 -7.47 8.71 -7.57
C PHE A 204 -8.77 8.91 -8.35
N PHE A 205 -9.73 9.55 -7.69
CA PHE A 205 -10.96 10.04 -8.26
C PHE A 205 -11.15 11.52 -7.89
N CYS A 206 -10.85 12.38 -8.86
CA CYS A 206 -10.84 13.82 -8.67
C CYS A 206 -12.06 14.48 -9.32
N PHE A 207 -12.40 15.67 -8.83
CA PHE A 207 -13.46 16.53 -9.39
C PHE A 207 -14.84 15.85 -9.48
N GLY A 208 -15.06 14.78 -8.71
CA GLY A 208 -16.29 13.99 -8.72
C GLY A 208 -16.59 13.27 -10.05
N THR A 209 -15.65 13.23 -11.00
CA THR A 209 -15.94 12.76 -12.37
C THR A 209 -14.81 11.98 -13.04
N THR A 210 -13.57 12.09 -12.55
CA THR A 210 -12.40 11.67 -13.34
C THR A 210 -11.48 10.75 -12.56
N HIS A 211 -11.18 9.59 -13.16
CA HIS A 211 -10.24 8.61 -12.60
C HIS A 211 -8.81 8.83 -13.12
N PHE A 212 -7.83 8.84 -12.21
CA PHE A 212 -6.41 8.98 -12.52
C PHE A 212 -5.58 7.85 -11.91
N CYS A 213 -4.58 7.34 -12.64
CA CYS A 213 -3.46 6.64 -11.99
C CYS A 213 -2.53 7.67 -11.31
N ASN A 214 -1.66 7.21 -10.42
CA ASN A 214 -0.73 8.07 -9.67
C ASN A 214 0.07 9.01 -10.60
N ALA A 215 0.72 8.45 -11.62
CA ALA A 215 1.55 9.21 -12.54
C ALA A 215 0.80 10.28 -13.36
N CYS A 216 -0.46 10.05 -13.72
CA CYS A 216 -1.30 11.05 -14.40
C CYS A 216 -1.91 12.05 -13.41
N HIS A 217 -2.13 11.66 -12.15
CA HIS A 217 -2.60 12.55 -11.09
C HIS A 217 -1.53 13.59 -10.74
N ASP A 218 -0.26 13.19 -10.60
CA ASP A 218 0.83 14.13 -10.31
C ASP A 218 1.00 15.22 -11.38
N ASP A 219 0.63 14.91 -12.61
CA ASP A 219 0.74 15.78 -13.79
C ASP A 219 -0.65 16.19 -14.30
N PHE A 220 -1.67 16.18 -13.42
CA PHE A 220 -3.08 16.34 -13.81
C PHE A 220 -3.31 17.62 -14.61
N GLN A 221 -2.66 18.74 -14.25
CA GLN A 221 -2.80 20.02 -14.95
C GLN A 221 -2.42 19.89 -16.43
N ARG A 222 -1.34 19.18 -16.74
CA ARG A 222 -0.90 18.96 -18.12
C ARG A 222 -1.81 17.96 -18.81
N VAL A 223 -2.03 16.77 -18.23
CA VAL A 223 -2.77 15.70 -18.93
C VAL A 223 -4.22 16.07 -19.19
N THR A 224 -4.85 16.86 -18.32
CA THR A 224 -6.22 17.35 -18.52
C THR A 224 -6.31 18.47 -19.57
N SER A 225 -5.21 19.15 -19.87
CA SER A 225 -5.15 20.20 -20.91
C SER A 225 -4.90 19.66 -22.33
N ILE A 226 -4.45 18.41 -22.47
CA ILE A 226 -4.22 17.79 -23.78
C ILE A 226 -5.58 17.60 -24.46
N ALA A 227 -5.71 18.07 -25.70
CA ALA A 227 -6.94 17.88 -26.48
C ALA A 227 -7.21 16.38 -26.66
N LYS A 228 -8.48 15.96 -26.59
CA LYS A 228 -8.84 14.54 -26.68
C LYS A 228 -8.30 13.85 -27.94
N THR A 229 -8.20 14.58 -29.06
CA THR A 229 -7.65 14.12 -30.34
C THR A 229 -6.14 13.91 -30.34
N GLU A 230 -5.43 14.48 -29.37
CA GLU A 230 -3.97 14.44 -29.24
C GLU A 230 -3.52 13.48 -28.14
N LEU A 231 -4.46 12.87 -27.41
CA LEU A 231 -4.14 11.85 -26.41
C LEU A 231 -3.58 10.58 -27.10
N PRO A 232 -2.63 9.88 -26.45
CA PRO A 232 -2.09 8.63 -26.99
C PRO A 232 -3.19 7.59 -27.16
N HIS A 233 -3.14 6.84 -28.24
CA HIS A 233 -4.03 5.70 -28.45
C HIS A 233 -3.52 4.49 -27.67
N CYS A 234 -4.37 3.49 -27.50
CA CYS A 234 -3.94 2.22 -26.93
C CYS A 234 -2.82 1.62 -27.81
N PRO A 235 -1.69 1.16 -27.24
CA PRO A 235 -1.34 1.17 -25.81
C PRO A 235 -0.85 2.55 -25.31
N ALA A 236 -1.59 3.13 -24.36
CA ALA A 236 -1.30 4.45 -23.81
C ALA A 236 -0.57 4.36 -22.47
N GLY A 237 0.57 5.00 -22.36
CA GLY A 237 1.34 5.15 -21.12
C GLY A 237 0.91 6.38 -20.33
N PRO A 238 1.27 6.47 -19.04
CA PRO A 238 0.98 7.65 -18.23
C PRO A 238 1.57 8.94 -18.79
N ARG A 239 1.06 10.09 -18.33
CA ARG A 239 1.56 11.44 -18.69
C ARG A 239 1.55 11.75 -20.19
N GLY A 240 0.59 11.18 -20.92
CA GLY A 240 0.42 11.41 -22.36
C GLY A 240 1.44 10.67 -23.24
N LYS A 241 2.11 9.63 -22.72
CA LYS A 241 3.10 8.86 -23.46
C LYS A 241 2.45 7.81 -24.37
N GLN A 242 2.81 7.78 -25.65
CA GLN A 242 2.49 6.64 -26.53
C GLN A 242 3.44 5.47 -26.22
N LEU A 243 2.92 4.26 -25.98
CA LEU A 243 3.73 3.05 -25.85
C LEU A 243 3.90 2.37 -27.21
N GLU A 244 4.94 1.57 -27.32
CA GLU A 244 5.21 0.71 -28.48
C GLU A 244 4.36 -0.56 -28.42
N GLY A 245 4.10 -1.16 -29.58
CA GLY A 245 3.31 -2.38 -29.72
C GLY A 245 1.81 -2.14 -29.87
N GLU A 246 1.05 -3.23 -29.91
CA GLU A 246 -0.41 -3.22 -30.14
C GLU A 246 -1.19 -3.74 -28.92
N GLU A 247 -0.52 -4.38 -27.97
CA GLU A 247 -1.16 -4.99 -26.81
C GLU A 247 -1.41 -3.98 -25.70
N CYS A 248 -2.67 -3.89 -25.24
CA CYS A 248 -3.03 -3.05 -24.12
C CYS A 248 -2.39 -3.56 -22.81
N PRO A 249 -1.71 -2.71 -22.02
CA PRO A 249 -1.18 -3.10 -20.70
C PRO A 249 -2.22 -3.61 -19.69
N LEU A 250 -3.51 -3.34 -19.94
CA LEU A 250 -4.64 -3.83 -19.12
C LEU A 250 -5.28 -5.09 -19.69
N HIS A 251 -4.77 -5.61 -20.82
CA HIS A 251 -5.25 -6.79 -21.54
C HIS A 251 -6.78 -6.81 -21.73
N VAL A 252 -7.36 -5.65 -22.07
CA VAL A 252 -8.80 -5.48 -22.24
C VAL A 252 -9.08 -4.50 -23.38
N GLN A 253 -10.16 -4.72 -24.11
CA GLN A 253 -10.69 -3.73 -25.04
C GLN A 253 -11.38 -2.62 -24.25
N HIS A 254 -11.05 -1.37 -24.56
CA HIS A 254 -11.61 -0.21 -23.88
C HIS A 254 -11.85 0.95 -24.87
N PRO A 255 -12.72 1.92 -24.52
CA PRO A 255 -12.91 3.13 -25.31
C PRO A 255 -11.61 3.94 -25.49
N PRO A 256 -11.56 4.89 -26.44
CA PRO A 256 -10.40 5.75 -26.64
C PRO A 256 -9.94 6.45 -25.36
N THR A 257 -8.63 6.75 -25.28
CA THR A 257 -8.06 7.55 -24.20
C THR A 257 -8.78 8.90 -24.10
N GLY A 258 -9.06 9.34 -22.87
CA GLY A 258 -9.91 10.50 -22.57
C GLY A 258 -11.32 10.13 -22.12
N GLU A 259 -11.69 8.85 -22.09
CA GLU A 259 -12.99 8.35 -21.64
C GLU A 259 -12.89 7.53 -20.36
N GLU A 260 -13.91 7.66 -19.51
CA GLU A 260 -14.06 6.87 -18.29
C GLU A 260 -14.44 5.43 -18.65
N PHE A 261 -13.82 4.45 -17.98
CA PHE A 261 -14.08 3.05 -18.27
C PHE A 261 -13.96 2.19 -17.01
N ALA A 262 -15.06 1.56 -16.62
CA ALA A 262 -15.04 0.52 -15.61
C ALA A 262 -14.40 -0.74 -16.19
N LEU A 263 -13.36 -1.22 -15.52
CA LEU A 263 -12.67 -2.46 -15.88
C LEU A 263 -13.40 -3.70 -15.36
N GLY A 264 -14.40 -3.51 -14.51
CA GLY A 264 -15.11 -4.58 -13.82
C GLY A 264 -14.30 -5.13 -12.66
N CYS A 265 -14.49 -6.42 -12.36
CA CYS A 265 -13.86 -7.09 -11.24
C CYS A 265 -12.38 -7.42 -11.54
N GLY A 266 -11.45 -6.73 -10.88
CA GLY A 266 -10.02 -6.85 -11.11
C GLY A 266 -9.44 -8.26 -10.90
N VAL A 267 -10.03 -9.05 -10.01
CA VAL A 267 -9.63 -10.46 -9.81
C VAL A 267 -10.23 -11.38 -10.88
N CYS A 268 -11.52 -11.24 -11.21
CA CYS A 268 -12.16 -12.13 -12.19
C CYS A 268 -11.69 -11.87 -13.62
N ARG A 269 -11.34 -10.63 -13.97
CA ARG A 269 -10.84 -10.29 -15.32
C ARG A 269 -9.67 -11.19 -15.74
N ASN A 270 -8.76 -11.49 -14.82
CA ASN A 270 -7.58 -12.31 -15.09
C ASN A 270 -7.87 -13.83 -15.06
N ALA A 271 -9.03 -14.24 -14.53
CA ALA A 271 -9.48 -15.63 -14.56
C ALA A 271 -10.10 -16.02 -15.90
N HIS A 272 -10.60 -15.05 -16.67
CA HIS A 272 -11.22 -15.28 -17.98
C HIS A 272 -10.20 -15.34 -19.14
N THR A 273 -8.91 -15.13 -18.84
CA THR A 273 -7.80 -15.24 -19.79
C THR A 273 -7.09 -16.61 -19.77
N PHE A 274 -7.63 -17.59 -19.04
CA PHE A 274 -7.18 -18.99 -19.03
C PHE A 274 -8.32 -19.96 -19.34
#